data_AF-A0A411Z0F1-F1
#
_entry.id   AF-A0A411Z0F1-F1
#
_cell.length_a   1.000
_cell.length_b   1.000
_cell.length_c   1.000
_cell.angle_alpha   90.00
_cell.angle_beta   90.00
_cell.angle_gamma   90.00
#
_symmetry.space_group_name_H-M   'P 1'
#
loop_
_entity.id
_entity.type
_entity.pdbx_description
1 polymer ?
#
loop_
_entity_poly.entity_id
_entity_poly.type
_entity_poly.pdbx_seq_one_letter_code
_entity_poly.pdbx_strand_id
1 'polypeptide(L)' 'MVRLQNLTLAQLQAFADREGRRRGLQEISIDAVKHALASAIKQGMVPNLRTVTRRLDHASVLEARPRWQ' A
#
# COMPACT_ATOMS: atom_id res chain seq x y z
N MET A 1 -8.57 1.68 28.03
CA MET A 1 -7.41 1.95 27.17
C MET A 1 -7.51 1.05 25.95
N VAL A 2 -7.82 1.58 24.76
CA VAL A 2 -8.00 0.77 23.54
C VAL A 2 -6.62 0.45 22.98
N ARG A 3 -6.18 -0.81 23.08
CA ARG A 3 -4.95 -1.28 22.42
C ARG A 3 -5.29 -1.49 20.95
N LEU A 4 -4.87 -0.58 20.07
CA LEU A 4 -4.95 -0.79 18.63
C LEU A 4 -4.11 -2.02 18.31
N GLN A 5 -4.76 -3.10 17.88
CA GLN A 5 -4.09 -4.33 17.48
C GLN A 5 -3.23 -4.06 16.23
N ASN A 6 -2.10 -4.76 16.13
CA ASN A 6 -1.32 -4.75 14.90
C ASN A 6 -2.18 -5.31 13.76
N LEU A 7 -2.24 -4.57 12.65
CA LEU A 7 -2.98 -5.00 11.47
C LEU A 7 -2.27 -6.18 10.82
N THR A 8 -3.05 -7.17 10.40
CA THR A 8 -2.52 -8.30 9.64
C THR A 8 -2.15 -7.85 8.22
N LEU A 9 -1.29 -8.62 7.54
CA LEU A 9 -0.98 -8.38 6.13
C LEU A 9 -2.25 -8.34 5.27
N ALA A 10 -3.19 -9.26 5.50
CA ALA A 10 -4.45 -9.32 4.77
C ALA A 10 -5.29 -8.03 4.96
N GLN A 11 -5.35 -7.50 6.19
CA GLN A 11 -6.05 -6.24 6.47
C GLN A 11 -5.39 -5.05 5.78
N LEU A 12 -4.05 -4.99 5.79
CA LEU A 12 -3.28 -3.95 5.11
C LEU A 12 -3.45 -4.03 3.58
N GLN A 13 -3.47 -5.24 3.02
CA GLN A 13 -3.68 -5.46 1.59
C GLN A 13 -5.12 -5.13 1.16
N ALA A 14 -6.13 -5.52 1.94
CA ALA A 14 -7.52 -5.15 1.68
C ALA A 14 -7.71 -3.63 1.75
N PHE A 15 -7.05 -2.97 2.70
CA PHE A 15 -7.03 -1.50 2.77
C PHE A 15 -6.35 -0.89 1.54
N ALA A 16 -5.18 -1.40 1.12
CA ALA A 16 -4.46 -0.94 -0.06
C ALA A 16 -5.31 -1.06 -1.33
N ASP A 17 -6.03 -2.16 -1.49
CA ASP A 17 -6.93 -2.42 -2.62
C ASP A 17 -8.06 -1.40 -2.70
N ARG A 18 -8.85 -1.28 -1.61
CA ARG A 18 -9.98 -0.35 -1.55
C ARG A 18 -9.53 1.09 -1.78
N GLU A 19 -8.47 1.50 -1.09
CA GLU A 19 -8.00 2.88 -1.12
C GLU A 19 -7.29 3.22 -2.44
N GLY A 20 -6.55 2.28 -3.04
CA GLY A 20 -5.94 2.44 -4.35
C GLY A 20 -6.99 2.57 -5.45
N ARG A 21 -8.01 1.70 -5.44
CA ARG A 21 -9.15 1.79 -6.38
C ARG A 21 -9.92 3.10 -6.22
N ARG A 22 -10.15 3.55 -4.99
CA ARG A 22 -10.80 4.84 -4.70
C ARG A 22 -10.04 6.04 -5.29
N ARG A 23 -8.72 5.92 -5.45
CA ARG A 23 -7.84 6.94 -6.04
C ARG A 23 -7.70 6.82 -7.56
N GLY A 24 -8.28 5.79 -8.17
CA GLY A 24 -8.18 5.52 -9.60
C GLY A 24 -6.83 4.96 -10.05
N LEU A 25 -6.06 4.37 -9.12
CA LEU A 25 -4.78 3.73 -9.46
C LEU A 25 -4.99 2.49 -10.34
N GLN A 26 -4.02 2.23 -11.22
CA GLN A 26 -4.00 0.99 -11.98
C GLN A 26 -3.79 -0.21 -11.06
N GLU A 27 -4.41 -1.34 -11.41
CA GLU A 27 -4.33 -2.59 -10.64
C GLU A 27 -2.87 -3.01 -10.39
N ILE A 28 -2.01 -2.88 -11.40
CA ILE A 28 -0.59 -3.21 -11.29
C ILE A 28 0.14 -2.41 -10.20
N SER A 29 -0.22 -1.14 -10.01
CA SER A 29 0.39 -0.30 -8.98
C SER A 29 -0.11 -0.67 -7.58
N ILE A 30 -1.39 -1.01 -7.46
CA ILE A 30 -1.99 -1.50 -6.22
C ILE A 30 -1.33 -2.83 -5.81
N ASP A 31 -1.13 -3.73 -6.77
CA ASP A 31 -0.46 -5.00 -6.52
C ASP A 31 1.01 -4.83 -6.16
N ALA A 32 1.74 -3.91 -6.81
CA ALA A 32 3.10 -3.56 -6.42
C ALA A 32 3.16 -3.06 -4.96
N VAL A 33 2.19 -2.26 -4.51
CA VAL A 33 2.09 -1.83 -3.11
C VAL A 33 1.83 -3.02 -2.19
N LYS A 34 0.90 -3.93 -2.53
CA LYS A 34 0.59 -5.14 -1.74
C LYS A 34 1.80 -6.07 -1.61
N HIS A 35 2.58 -6.23 -2.68
CA HIS A 35 3.85 -6.99 -2.67
C HIS A 35 4.89 -6.33 -1.77
N ALA A 36 5.03 -5.00 -1.85
CA ALA A 36 6.00 -4.28 -1.03
C ALA A 36 5.64 -4.33 0.47
N LEU A 37 4.34 -4.34 0.82
CA LEU A 37 3.88 -4.54 2.19
C LEU A 37 4.26 -5.94 2.70
N ALA A 38 4.02 -6.99 1.91
CA ALA A 38 4.40 -8.35 2.27
C ALA A 38 5.92 -8.48 2.46
N SER A 39 6.72 -7.86 1.59
CA SER A 39 8.18 -7.84 1.71
C SER A 39 8.65 -7.12 2.98
N ALA A 40 8.08 -5.95 3.28
CA ALA A 40 8.44 -5.19 4.48
C ALA A 40 8.17 -5.97 5.78
N ILE A 41 7.05 -6.69 5.85
CA ILE A 41 6.73 -7.55 7.00
C ILE A 41 7.72 -8.71 7.12
N LYS A 42 8.08 -9.35 6.00
CA LYS A 42 9.13 -10.41 6.00
C LYS A 42 10.48 -9.89 6.49
N GLN A 43 10.76 -8.60 6.30
CA GLN A 43 11.96 -7.91 6.79
C GLN A 43 11.84 -7.42 8.24
N GLY A 44 10.76 -7.75 8.95
CA GLY A 44 10.55 -7.40 10.35
C GLY A 44 9.95 -6.01 10.59
N MET A 45 9.52 -5.30 9.54
CA MET A 45 8.78 -4.05 9.71
C MET A 45 7.34 -4.33 10.17
N VAL A 46 6.74 -3.36 10.88
CA VAL A 46 5.32 -3.39 11.28
C VAL A 46 4.58 -2.24 10.57
N PRO A 47 4.12 -2.44 9.32
CA PRO A 47 3.39 -1.41 8.59
C PRO A 47 2.04 -1.13 9.25
N ASN A 48 1.59 0.12 9.16
CA ASN A 48 0.25 0.54 9.56
C ASN A 48 -0.45 1.24 8.38
N LEU A 49 -1.68 1.70 8.58
CA LEU A 49 -2.47 2.35 7.52
C LEU A 49 -1.75 3.57 6.92
N ARG A 50 -1.02 4.34 7.72
CA ARG A 50 -0.25 5.51 7.24
C ARG A 50 0.87 5.07 6.29
N THR A 51 1.54 3.96 6.58
CA THR A 51 2.53 3.37 5.66
C THR A 51 1.89 2.99 4.33
N VAL A 52 0.69 2.39 4.36
CA VAL A 52 -0.05 2.05 3.13
C VAL A 52 -0.43 3.29 2.34
N THR A 53 -1.02 4.31 2.97
CA THR A 53 -1.39 5.58 2.33
C THR A 53 -0.19 6.23 1.65
N ARG A 54 0.97 6.31 2.34
CA ARG A 54 2.19 6.87 1.75
C ARG A 54 2.68 6.11 0.51
N ARG A 55 2.58 4.78 0.51
CA ARG A 55 2.96 3.98 -0.67
C ARG A 55 2.00 4.19 -1.83
N LEU A 56 0.70 4.35 -1.55
CA LEU A 56 -0.28 4.69 -2.59
C LEU A 56 -0.08 6.11 -3.13
N ASP A 57 0.29 7.08 -2.29
CA ASP A 57 0.65 8.43 -2.73
C ASP A 57 1.85 8.36 -3.70
N HIS A 58 2.89 7.60 -3.33
CA HIS A 58 4.06 7.40 -4.16
C HIS A 58 3.72 6.71 -5.49
N ALA A 59 2.87 5.67 -5.46
CA ALA A 59 2.38 5.01 -6.66
C ALA A 59 1.63 5.98 -7.60
N SER A 60 0.79 6.85 -7.03
CA SER A 60 0.07 7.89 -7.79
C SER A 60 1.03 8.82 -8.52
N VAL A 61 2.10 9.25 -7.83
CA VAL A 61 3.15 10.10 -8.43
C VAL A 61 3.88 9.37 -9.56
N LEU A 62 4.15 8.08 -9.40
CA LEU A 62 4.83 7.28 -10.43
C LEU A 62 3.96 7.04 -11.67
N GLU A 63 2.65 6.81 -11.50
CA GLU A 63 1.72 6.66 -12.62
C GLU A 63 1.56 7.96 -13.42
N ALA A 64 1.55 9.10 -12.73
CA ALA A 64 1.40 10.42 -13.35
C ALA A 64 2.67 10.91 -14.07
N ARG A 65 3.83 10.28 -13.79
CA ARG A 65 5.07 10.65 -14.47
C ARG A 65 5.07 10.09 -15.90
N PRO A 66 5.59 10.85 -16.89
CA PRO A 66 5.84 10.30 -18.21
C PRO A 66 6.74 9.08 -18.04
N ARG A 67 6.25 7.92 -18.46
CA ARG A 67 7.11 6.78 -18.72
C ARG A 67 7.96 7.22 -19.89
N TRP A 68 9.20 7.64 -19.63
CA TRP A 68 10.19 7.81 -20.68
C TRP A 68 10.38 6.41 -21.29
N GLN A 69 9.67 6.18 -22.39
CA GLN A 69 9.88 5.07 -23.32
C GLN A 69 11.05 5.41 -24.23
#